data_AF-A0A954L786-F1
#
_entry.id   AF-A0A954L786-F1
#
_cell.length_a   1.000
_cell.length_b   1.000
_cell.length_c   1.000
_cell.angle_alpha   90.00
_cell.angle_beta   90.00
_cell.angle_gamma   90.00
#
_symmetry.space_group_name_H-M   'P 1'
#
loop_
_entity.id
_entity.type
_entity.pdbx_description
1 polymer ?
#
loop_
_entity_poly.entity_id
_entity_poly.type
_entity_poly.pdbx_seq_one_letter_code
_entity_poly.pdbx_strand_id
1 'polypeptide(L)'
;MAATALETVFAKLNPQQREAATHGRGPLLIVAGAGTGKTTTLAHRVAHLIAAGTTPGRILLLTFTRRASAEMLRRVESILREVQRAGQAAARETTPEEDADAAESTGSAMSPPELKGPGSRVWGGTFHSVGTRLLRQYGRHIGLPNDFTILDRGDAEDLMQVLRQELKLGKEDTEEETRIRRRRSSRFPLKGTCLSIYSRT
;
A
#
# COMPACT_ATOMS: atom_id res chain seq x y z
N MET A 1 -19.34 -10.54 21.93
CA MET A 1 -19.76 -10.74 20.53
C MET A 1 -18.59 -10.56 19.56
N ALA A 2 -18.00 -9.36 19.40
CA ALA A 2 -16.84 -9.17 18.50
C ALA A 2 -15.53 -9.84 18.98
N ALA A 3 -15.31 -9.87 20.30
CA ALA A 3 -14.13 -10.48 20.90
C ALA A 3 -14.02 -11.99 20.58
N THR A 4 -15.13 -12.73 20.65
CA THR A 4 -15.21 -14.17 20.36
C THR A 4 -14.97 -14.49 18.88
N ALA A 5 -15.44 -13.65 17.96
CA ALA A 5 -15.20 -13.85 16.53
C ALA A 5 -13.72 -13.61 16.14
N LEU A 6 -13.06 -12.65 16.78
CA LEU A 6 -11.64 -12.39 16.58
C LEU A 6 -10.74 -13.48 17.19
N GLU A 7 -11.13 -14.04 18.33
CA GLU A 7 -10.44 -15.15 18.99
C GLU A 7 -10.27 -16.36 18.05
N THR A 8 -11.34 -16.75 17.34
CA THR A 8 -11.32 -17.86 16.36
C THR A 8 -10.33 -17.60 15.22
N VAL A 9 -10.24 -16.34 14.78
CA VAL A 9 -9.35 -15.94 13.69
C VAL A 9 -7.90 -15.86 14.15
N PHE A 10 -7.65 -15.47 15.41
CA PHE A 10 -6.31 -15.46 15.99
C PHE A 10 -5.83 -16.82 16.51
N ALA A 11 -6.70 -17.83 16.62
CA ALA A 11 -6.29 -19.19 16.98
C ALA A 11 -5.29 -19.80 15.98
N LYS A 12 -5.25 -19.29 14.74
CA LYS A 12 -4.31 -19.70 13.69
C LYS A 12 -2.91 -19.06 13.84
N LEU A 13 -2.75 -18.09 14.74
CA LEU A 13 -1.49 -17.36 14.93
C LEU A 13 -0.67 -17.97 16.06
N ASN A 14 0.65 -18.01 15.88
CA ASN A 14 1.54 -18.28 17.00
C ASN A 14 1.56 -17.09 18.00
N PRO A 15 2.09 -17.25 19.22
CA PRO A 15 2.07 -16.20 20.24
C PRO A 15 2.67 -14.86 19.78
N GLN A 16 3.82 -14.89 19.08
CA GLN A 16 4.50 -13.68 18.59
C GLN A 16 3.69 -12.98 17.48
N GLN A 17 3.07 -13.75 16.58
CA GLN A 17 2.21 -13.20 15.53
C GLN A 17 0.93 -12.62 16.12
N ARG A 18 0.35 -13.25 17.14
CA ARG A 18 -0.83 -12.74 17.86
C ARG A 18 -0.48 -11.42 18.55
N GLU A 19 0.62 -11.39 19.31
CA GLU A 19 1.12 -10.17 19.97
C GLU A 19 1.28 -9.02 18.97
N ALA A 20 1.95 -9.26 17.85
CA ALA A 20 2.11 -8.27 16.79
C ALA A 20 0.78 -7.84 16.15
N ALA A 21 -0.15 -8.78 15.93
CA ALA A 21 -1.46 -8.48 15.37
C ALA A 21 -2.33 -7.64 16.30
N THR A 22 -2.22 -7.85 17.63
CA THR A 22 -3.00 -7.17 18.66
C THR A 22 -2.29 -5.99 19.32
N HIS A 23 -1.06 -5.68 18.92
CA HIS A 23 -0.30 -4.54 19.47
C HIS A 23 -1.11 -3.24 19.43
N GLY A 24 -0.91 -2.37 20.42
CA GLY A 24 -1.66 -1.13 20.58
C GLY A 24 -1.46 -0.08 19.48
N ARG A 25 -1.79 1.18 19.78
CA ARG A 25 -1.78 2.28 18.78
C ARG A 25 -0.39 2.87 18.51
N GLY A 26 0.63 2.45 19.25
CA GLY A 26 2.00 2.95 19.10
C GLY A 26 2.76 2.34 17.91
N PRO A 27 3.95 2.88 17.59
CA PRO A 27 4.82 2.30 16.57
C PRO A 27 5.19 0.86 16.94
N LEU A 28 5.37 0.02 15.92
CA LEU A 28 5.80 -1.37 16.05
C LEU A 28 6.75 -1.74 14.91
N LEU A 29 7.89 -2.33 15.25
CA LEU A 29 8.81 -2.92 14.30
C LEU A 29 8.72 -4.46 14.42
N ILE A 30 8.43 -5.12 13.31
CA ILE A 30 8.42 -6.59 13.23
C ILE A 30 9.62 -7.02 12.39
N VAL A 31 10.61 -7.63 13.05
CA VAL A 31 11.75 -8.27 12.38
C VAL A 31 11.43 -9.73 12.16
N ALA A 32 11.40 -10.18 10.92
CA ALA A 32 10.90 -11.50 10.60
C ALA A 32 11.61 -12.12 9.38
N GLY A 33 12.15 -13.33 9.56
CA GLY A 33 12.85 -14.09 8.53
C GLY A 33 11.95 -14.55 7.37
N ALA A 34 12.52 -15.13 6.31
CA ALA A 34 11.74 -15.73 5.23
C ALA A 34 10.79 -16.81 5.78
N GLY A 35 9.58 -16.92 5.23
CA GLY A 35 8.61 -17.96 5.64
C GLY A 35 7.93 -17.80 7.00
N THR A 36 8.32 -16.83 7.83
CA THR A 36 7.81 -16.65 9.22
C THR A 36 6.38 -16.07 9.35
N GLY A 37 5.67 -15.90 8.23
CA GLY A 37 4.28 -15.43 8.25
C GLY A 37 4.08 -13.91 8.35
N LYS A 38 5.08 -13.08 8.00
CA LYS A 38 4.98 -11.60 7.98
C LYS A 38 3.66 -11.06 7.42
N THR A 39 3.30 -11.52 6.22
CA THR A 39 2.09 -11.07 5.52
C THR A 39 0.83 -11.51 6.26
N THR A 40 0.84 -12.70 6.86
CA THR A 40 -0.25 -13.21 7.69
C THR A 40 -0.44 -12.31 8.91
N THR A 41 0.63 -12.01 9.64
CA THR A 41 0.60 -11.09 10.79
C THR A 41 0.02 -9.72 10.43
N LEU A 42 0.49 -9.12 9.33
CA LEU A 42 -0.03 -7.82 8.88
C LEU A 42 -1.51 -7.88 8.51
N ALA A 43 -1.96 -8.93 7.81
CA ALA A 43 -3.36 -9.08 7.42
C ALA A 43 -4.27 -9.25 8.65
N HIS A 44 -3.85 -10.05 9.63
CA HIS A 44 -4.57 -10.19 10.90
C HIS A 44 -4.58 -8.89 11.71
N ARG A 45 -3.49 -8.11 11.69
CA ARG A 45 -3.46 -6.78 12.34
C ARG A 45 -4.50 -5.84 11.75
N VAL A 46 -4.63 -5.81 10.42
CA VAL A 46 -5.65 -4.97 9.76
C VAL A 46 -7.06 -5.42 10.15
N ALA A 47 -7.32 -6.73 10.14
CA ALA A 47 -8.60 -7.26 10.57
C ALA A 47 -8.91 -6.93 12.04
N HIS A 48 -7.90 -7.03 12.92
CA HIS A 48 -8.00 -6.63 14.31
C HIS A 48 -8.42 -5.17 14.46
N LEU A 49 -7.72 -4.25 13.78
CA LEU A 49 -7.99 -2.81 13.85
C LEU A 49 -9.41 -2.48 13.36
N ILE A 50 -9.87 -3.13 12.29
CA ILE A 50 -11.22 -2.93 11.75
C ILE A 50 -12.28 -3.45 12.71
N ALA A 51 -12.09 -4.65 13.24
CA ALA A 51 -13.02 -5.24 14.21
C ALA A 51 -13.05 -4.47 15.55
N ALA A 52 -11.95 -3.79 15.90
CA ALA A 52 -11.89 -2.83 17.00
C ALA A 52 -12.52 -1.46 16.68
N GLY A 53 -13.16 -1.30 15.51
CA GLY A 53 -13.91 -0.10 15.12
C GLY A 53 -13.16 0.88 14.22
N THR A 54 -11.94 0.56 13.77
CA THR A 54 -11.22 1.44 12.83
C THR A 54 -11.87 1.39 11.45
N THR A 55 -12.31 2.54 10.92
CA THR A 55 -12.84 2.61 9.56
C THR A 55 -11.78 2.15 8.55
N PRO A 56 -12.09 1.22 7.63
CA PRO A 56 -11.11 0.69 6.68
C PRO A 56 -10.36 1.76 5.87
N GLY A 57 -11.04 2.83 5.45
CA GLY A 57 -10.44 3.95 4.73
C GLY A 57 -9.35 4.73 5.51
N ARG A 58 -9.22 4.51 6.83
CA ARG A 58 -8.14 5.08 7.67
C ARG A 58 -6.91 4.19 7.78
N ILE A 59 -6.91 3.03 7.14
CA ILE A 59 -5.80 2.08 7.15
C ILE A 59 -5.11 2.09 5.79
N LEU A 60 -3.80 2.32 5.81
CA LEU A 60 -2.94 2.29 4.62
C LEU A 60 -1.96 1.11 4.70
N LEU A 61 -1.97 0.28 3.66
CA LEU A 61 -1.02 -0.80 3.42
C LEU A 61 -0.09 -0.44 2.25
N LEU A 62 1.22 -0.41 2.53
CA LEU A 62 2.25 -0.12 1.54
C LEU A 62 3.13 -1.35 1.31
N THR A 63 3.38 -1.67 0.04
CA THR A 63 4.29 -2.74 -0.37
C THR A 63 5.19 -2.31 -1.53
N PHE A 64 6.25 -3.06 -1.81
CA PHE A 64 7.14 -2.75 -2.95
C PHE A 64 6.58 -3.19 -4.30
N THR A 65 5.76 -4.24 -4.35
CA THR A 65 5.23 -4.77 -5.62
C THR A 65 3.70 -4.72 -5.66
N ARG A 66 3.16 -4.56 -6.87
CA ARG A 66 1.70 -4.60 -7.12
C ARG A 66 1.10 -5.95 -6.72
N ARG A 67 1.80 -7.05 -7.02
CA ARG A 67 1.37 -8.41 -6.68
C ARG A 67 1.27 -8.60 -5.16
N ALA A 68 2.28 -8.17 -4.40
CA ALA A 68 2.25 -8.27 -2.94
C ALA A 68 1.12 -7.43 -2.34
N SER A 69 0.89 -6.22 -2.87
CA SER A 69 -0.24 -5.37 -2.44
C SER A 69 -1.59 -6.07 -2.68
N ALA A 70 -1.83 -6.54 -3.90
CA ALA A 70 -3.09 -7.20 -4.27
C ALA A 70 -3.30 -8.52 -3.50
N GLU A 71 -2.24 -9.27 -3.22
CA GLU A 71 -2.30 -10.46 -2.38
C GLU A 71 -2.62 -10.10 -0.93
N MET A 72 -2.00 -9.07 -0.37
CA MET A 72 -2.23 -8.62 1.00
C MET A 72 -3.66 -8.13 1.21
N LEU A 73 -4.20 -7.33 0.27
CA LEU A 73 -5.59 -6.90 0.30
C LEU A 73 -6.57 -8.08 0.23
N ARG A 74 -6.34 -9.04 -0.67
CA ARG A 74 -7.17 -10.26 -0.75
C ARG A 74 -7.14 -11.06 0.55
N ARG A 75 -5.98 -11.19 1.20
CA ARG A 75 -5.85 -11.88 2.50
C ARG A 75 -6.65 -11.16 3.59
N VAL A 76 -6.57 -9.83 3.66
CA VAL A 76 -7.37 -9.02 4.59
C VAL A 76 -8.87 -9.23 4.35
N GLU A 77 -9.32 -9.15 3.10
CA GLU A 77 -10.72 -9.37 2.75
C GLU A 77 -11.20 -10.78 3.13
N SER A 78 -10.38 -11.81 2.91
CA SER A 78 -10.69 -13.19 3.32
C SER A 78 -10.87 -13.30 4.83
N ILE A 79 -9.95 -12.74 5.61
CA ILE A 79 -10.00 -12.77 7.07
C ILE A 79 -11.25 -12.03 7.58
N LEU A 80 -11.56 -10.86 7.01
CA LEU A 80 -12.76 -10.11 7.40
C LEU A 80 -14.05 -10.90 7.13
N ARG A 81 -14.13 -11.63 6.01
CA ARG A 81 -15.26 -12.52 5.72
C ARG A 81 -15.36 -13.68 6.72
N GLU A 82 -14.23 -14.23 7.16
CA GLU A 82 -14.19 -15.26 8.22
C GLU A 82 -14.70 -14.70 9.55
N VAL A 83 -14.23 -13.51 9.97
CA VAL A 83 -14.70 -12.83 11.20
C VAL A 83 -16.21 -12.58 11.14
N GLN A 84 -16.72 -12.11 9.99
CA GLN A 84 -18.16 -11.86 9.80
C GLN A 84 -18.99 -13.13 9.95
N ARG A 85 -18.56 -14.23 9.32
CA ARG A 85 -19.24 -15.53 9.42
C ARG A 85 -19.25 -16.07 10.86
N ALA A 86 -18.12 -15.98 11.55
CA ALA A 86 -18.02 -16.41 12.95
C ALA A 86 -18.94 -15.57 13.86
N GLY A 87 -19.02 -14.26 13.64
CA GLY A 87 -19.93 -13.37 14.38
C GLY A 87 -21.42 -13.68 14.13
N GLN A 88 -21.79 -14.04 12.91
CA GLN A 88 -23.17 -14.41 12.56
C GLN A 88 -23.57 -15.78 13.13
N ALA A 89 -22.67 -16.75 13.17
CA ALA A 89 -22.92 -18.06 13.77
C ALA A 89 -23.14 -17.93 15.29
N ALA A 90 -22.28 -17.20 15.97
CA ALA A 90 -22.40 -16.95 17.42
C ALA A 90 -23.70 -16.21 17.78
N ALA A 91 -24.21 -15.33 16.90
CA ALA A 91 -25.48 -14.64 17.13
C ALA A 91 -26.72 -15.55 16.96
N ARG A 92 -26.62 -16.64 16.19
CA ARG A 92 -27.71 -17.62 16.01
C ARG A 92 -27.81 -18.64 17.14
N GLU A 93 -26.71 -18.93 17.81
CA GLU A 93 -26.67 -19.86 18.96
C GLU A 93 -27.23 -19.23 20.25
N THR A 94 -27.37 -17.90 20.31
CA THR A 94 -27.84 -17.17 21.50
C THR A 94 -29.32 -16.79 21.48
N THR A 95 -30.10 -17.19 20.48
CA THR A 95 -31.57 -17.07 20.51
C THR A 95 -32.16 -18.37 21.07
N PRO A 96 -32.72 -18.37 22.31
CA PRO A 96 -33.56 -19.46 22.77
C PRO A 96 -34.83 -19.50 21.92
N GLU A 97 -35.30 -20.69 21.58
CA GLU A 97 -36.65 -20.93 21.08
C GLU A 97 -37.65 -20.66 22.21
N GLU A 98 -38.02 -19.40 22.46
CA GLU A 98 -39.20 -19.06 23.25
C GLU A 98 -40.02 -17.98 22.53
N ASP A 99 -41.21 -18.42 22.12
CA ASP A 99 -42.43 -17.71 21.74
C ASP A 99 -42.35 -16.58 20.70
N ALA A 100 -42.75 -16.97 19.48
CA ALA A 100 -43.17 -16.08 18.41
C ALA A 100 -44.47 -15.35 18.77
N ASP A 101 -44.39 -14.26 19.55
CA ASP A 101 -45.30 -13.12 19.42
C ASP A 101 -44.82 -11.92 20.26
N ALA A 102 -44.22 -10.93 19.59
CA ALA A 102 -44.24 -9.50 19.94
C ALA A 102 -43.24 -8.75 19.05
N ALA A 103 -43.74 -8.16 17.97
CA ALA A 103 -43.05 -7.08 17.29
C ALA A 103 -43.15 -5.80 18.15
N GLU A 104 -42.01 -5.25 18.59
CA GLU A 104 -41.58 -3.88 18.26
C GLU A 104 -40.34 -3.44 19.06
N SER A 105 -39.32 -3.01 18.29
CA SER A 105 -38.47 -1.85 18.54
C SER A 105 -37.91 -1.62 19.96
N THR A 106 -36.65 -2.00 20.18
CA THR A 106 -35.59 -1.07 20.64
C THR A 106 -34.23 -1.77 20.69
N GLY A 107 -33.20 -1.11 20.13
CA GLY A 107 -31.82 -1.57 20.20
C GLY A 107 -31.19 -1.66 18.82
N SER A 108 -30.60 -0.55 18.36
CA SER A 108 -29.72 -0.52 17.20
C SER A 108 -28.48 -1.39 17.47
N ALA A 109 -28.64 -2.71 17.33
CA ALA A 109 -27.55 -3.64 17.19
C ALA A 109 -26.71 -3.16 16.01
N MET A 110 -25.43 -2.90 16.30
CA MET A 110 -24.44 -2.38 15.36
C MET A 110 -24.51 -3.19 14.06
N SER A 111 -25.24 -2.65 13.08
CA SER A 111 -25.33 -3.25 11.77
C SER A 111 -23.91 -3.27 11.22
N PRO A 112 -23.43 -4.41 10.69
CA PRO A 112 -22.10 -4.47 10.12
C PRO A 112 -21.97 -3.37 9.06
N PRO A 113 -20.82 -2.68 8.96
CA PRO A 113 -20.64 -1.72 7.88
C PRO A 113 -20.75 -2.51 6.58
N GLU A 114 -21.86 -2.33 5.87
CA GLU A 114 -21.95 -2.73 4.47
C GLU A 114 -20.74 -2.10 3.77
N LEU A 115 -19.89 -2.94 3.18
CA LEU A 115 -18.68 -2.49 2.51
C LEU A 115 -18.99 -1.76 1.17
N LYS A 116 -20.12 -1.04 1.09
CA LYS A 116 -20.57 -0.26 -0.05
C LYS A 116 -20.65 1.22 0.33
N GLY A 117 -19.53 1.90 0.11
CA GLY A 117 -19.42 3.35 0.20
C GLY A 117 -17.98 3.78 -0.12
N PRO A 118 -17.76 5.00 -0.64
CA PRO A 118 -16.41 5.56 -0.82
C PRO A 118 -15.76 5.73 0.57
N GLY A 119 -15.02 4.72 1.03
CA GLY A 119 -14.48 4.61 2.40
C GLY A 119 -14.56 3.20 3.00
N SER A 120 -15.23 2.27 2.32
CA SER A 120 -15.41 0.90 2.78
C SER A 120 -14.17 0.00 2.63
N ARG A 121 -13.22 0.35 1.76
CA ARG A 121 -12.06 -0.50 1.48
C ARG A 121 -10.80 0.02 2.16
N VAL A 122 -10.00 -0.91 2.66
CA VAL A 122 -8.63 -0.65 3.11
C VAL A 122 -7.84 -0.06 1.95
N TRP A 123 -7.11 1.04 2.21
CA TRP A 123 -6.18 1.56 1.21
C TRP A 123 -4.98 0.63 1.12
N GLY A 124 -4.66 0.16 -0.07
CA GLY A 124 -3.45 -0.62 -0.32
C GLY A 124 -2.85 -0.29 -1.67
N GLY A 125 -1.53 -0.25 -1.74
CA GLY A 125 -0.83 -0.01 -2.99
C GLY A 125 0.67 -0.15 -2.85
N THR A 126 1.37 0.12 -3.96
CA THR A 126 2.80 0.38 -3.88
C THR A 126 3.07 1.83 -3.49
N PHE A 127 4.28 2.11 -3.02
CA PHE A 127 4.73 3.49 -2.81
C PHE A 127 4.46 4.38 -4.02
N HIS A 128 4.80 3.90 -5.22
CA HIS A 128 4.55 4.62 -6.47
C HIS A 128 3.05 4.85 -6.72
N SER A 129 2.21 3.82 -6.60
CA SER A 129 0.76 3.98 -6.85
C SER A 129 0.10 4.93 -5.85
N VAL A 130 0.52 4.88 -4.58
CA VAL A 130 0.03 5.79 -3.55
C VAL A 130 0.53 7.21 -3.78
N GLY A 131 1.82 7.38 -4.10
CA GLY A 131 2.42 8.68 -4.45
C GLY A 131 1.72 9.32 -5.65
N THR A 132 1.55 8.58 -6.75
CA THR A 132 0.80 9.06 -7.92
C THR A 132 -0.61 9.49 -7.55
N ARG A 133 -1.32 8.70 -6.73
CA ARG A 133 -2.68 9.06 -6.30
C ARG A 133 -2.72 10.36 -5.50
N LEU A 134 -1.77 10.54 -4.57
CA LEU A 134 -1.66 11.77 -3.79
C LEU A 134 -1.33 12.98 -4.69
N LEU A 135 -0.40 12.82 -5.64
CA LEU A 135 -0.05 13.87 -6.59
C LEU A 135 -1.22 14.22 -7.52
N ARG A 136 -2.02 13.24 -7.95
CA ARG A 136 -3.23 13.53 -8.74
C ARG A 136 -4.32 14.25 -7.95
N GLN A 137 -4.34 14.07 -6.62
CA GLN A 137 -5.32 14.71 -5.75
C GLN A 137 -4.88 16.10 -5.28
N TYR A 138 -3.60 16.28 -4.97
CA TYR A 138 -3.08 17.48 -4.29
C TYR A 138 -1.97 18.21 -5.08
N GLY A 139 -1.53 17.67 -6.21
CA GLY A 139 -0.40 18.20 -7.00
C GLY A 139 -0.61 19.63 -7.49
N ARG A 140 -1.87 20.05 -7.69
CA ARG A 140 -2.20 21.42 -8.07
C ARG A 140 -1.64 22.46 -7.10
N HIS A 141 -1.52 22.13 -5.81
CA HIS A 141 -0.95 23.04 -4.80
C HIS A 141 0.55 23.31 -4.99
N ILE A 142 1.25 22.48 -5.75
CA ILE A 142 2.68 22.63 -6.09
C ILE A 142 2.89 22.89 -7.58
N GLY A 143 1.85 23.30 -8.30
CA GLY A 143 1.91 23.61 -9.73
C GLY A 143 1.92 22.39 -10.66
N LEU A 144 1.70 21.18 -10.15
CA LEU A 144 1.55 20.00 -10.99
C LEU A 144 0.09 19.85 -11.45
N PRO A 145 -0.17 19.67 -12.76
CA PRO A 145 -1.51 19.41 -13.24
C PRO A 145 -1.96 18.00 -12.82
N ASN A 146 -3.26 17.78 -12.62
CA ASN A 146 -3.78 16.51 -12.09
C ASN A 146 -3.67 15.34 -13.09
N ASP A 147 -3.48 15.64 -14.37
CA ASP A 147 -3.34 14.73 -15.51
C ASP A 147 -1.90 14.58 -15.99
N PHE A 148 -0.91 14.92 -15.15
CA PHE A 148 0.51 14.74 -15.48
C PHE A 148 0.84 13.32 -15.99
N THR A 149 1.77 13.28 -16.94
CA THR A 149 2.34 12.05 -17.50
C THR A 149 3.46 11.54 -16.61
N ILE A 150 3.54 10.23 -16.43
CA ILE A 150 4.67 9.57 -15.77
C ILE A 150 5.60 9.09 -16.87
N LEU A 151 6.81 9.64 -16.92
CA LEU A 151 7.83 9.20 -17.85
C LEU A 151 8.32 7.81 -17.46
N ASP A 152 8.37 6.91 -18.45
CA ASP A 152 9.05 5.64 -18.26
C ASP A 152 10.56 5.79 -18.43
N ARG A 153 11.29 4.67 -18.35
CA ARG A 153 12.74 4.68 -18.51
C ARG A 153 13.15 5.13 -19.91
N GLY A 154 12.46 4.66 -20.95
CA GLY A 154 12.75 5.00 -22.33
C GLY A 154 12.53 6.48 -22.60
N ASP A 155 11.39 7.02 -22.15
CA ASP A 155 11.07 8.45 -22.25
C ASP A 155 12.16 9.30 -21.58
N ALA A 156 12.62 8.90 -20.39
CA ALA A 156 13.67 9.60 -19.67
C ALA A 156 15.04 9.50 -20.39
N GLU A 157 15.38 8.36 -21.00
CA GLU A 157 16.60 8.22 -21.81
C GLU A 157 16.56 9.10 -23.06
N ASP A 158 15.40 9.21 -23.72
CA ASP A 158 15.24 10.03 -24.91
C ASP A 158 15.26 11.53 -24.57
N LEU A 159 14.65 11.95 -23.46
CA LEU A 159 14.78 13.32 -22.96
C LEU A 159 16.24 13.68 -22.65
N MET A 160 16.99 12.75 -22.04
CA MET A 160 18.43 12.93 -21.82
C MET A 160 19.19 13.08 -23.14
N GLN A 161 18.77 12.38 -24.19
CA GLN A 161 19.40 12.51 -25.50
C GLN A 161 19.12 13.87 -26.16
N VAL A 162 17.89 14.38 -26.05
CA VAL A 162 17.52 15.72 -26.54
C VAL A 162 18.39 16.77 -25.86
N LEU A 163 18.48 16.74 -24.53
CA LEU A 163 19.31 17.69 -23.76
C LEU A 163 20.79 17.60 -24.12
N ARG A 164 21.33 16.39 -24.35
CA ARG A 164 22.72 16.21 -24.81
C ARG A 164 22.98 16.87 -26.16
N GLN A 165 22.00 16.87 -27.06
CA GLN A 165 22.12 17.49 -28.37
C GLN A 165 21.99 19.02 -28.29
N GLU A 166 21.00 19.53 -27.54
CA GLU A 166 20.79 20.96 -27.32
C GLU A 166 22.01 21.63 -26.66
N LEU A 167 22.60 20.95 -25.67
CA LEU A 167 23.81 21.40 -24.98
C LEU A 167 25.10 21.09 -25.75
N LYS A 168 25.02 20.50 -26.96
CA LYS A 168 26.16 20.14 -27.82
C LYS A 168 27.18 19.21 -27.16
N LEU A 169 26.77 18.40 -26.20
CA LEU A 169 27.63 17.52 -25.40
C LEU A 169 28.08 16.25 -26.15
N GLY A 170 27.69 16.08 -27.42
CA GLY A 170 27.99 14.90 -28.24
C GLY A 170 29.00 15.11 -29.36
N LYS A 171 29.53 16.32 -29.56
CA LYS A 171 30.48 16.63 -30.63
C LYS A 171 31.88 16.84 -30.07
N GLU A 172 32.87 16.38 -30.82
CA GLU A 172 34.26 16.75 -30.58
C GLU A 172 34.38 18.27 -30.70
N ASP A 173 34.97 18.86 -29.66
CA ASP A 173 35.38 20.26 -29.63
C ASP A 173 36.10 20.59 -30.96
N THR A 174 35.79 21.75 -31.55
CA THR A 174 36.47 22.20 -32.77
C THR A 174 37.97 22.31 -32.49
N GLU A 175 38.84 22.11 -33.49
CA GLU A 175 40.31 21.96 -33.34
C GLU A 175 41.00 23.04 -32.47
N GLU A 176 40.37 24.21 -32.31
CA GLU A 176 40.80 25.33 -31.46
C GLU A 176 40.68 25.05 -29.94
N GLU A 177 39.62 24.35 -29.50
CA GLU A 177 39.33 24.03 -28.08
C GLU A 177 40.14 22.82 -27.57
N THR A 178 40.70 22.03 -28.49
CA THR A 178 41.39 20.76 -28.22
C THR A 178 42.73 20.92 -27.48
N ARG A 179 43.35 22.12 -27.47
CA ARG A 179 44.64 22.34 -26.79
C ARG A 179 44.55 22.49 -25.27
N ILE A 180 43.46 23.04 -24.73
CA ILE A 180 43.34 23.33 -23.29
C ILE A 180 42.77 22.12 -22.51
N ARG A 181 41.92 21.30 -23.13
CA ARG A 181 41.22 20.19 -22.45
C ARG A 181 41.96 18.84 -22.47
N ARG A 182 43.12 18.77 -23.13
CA ARG A 182 43.87 17.52 -23.38
C ARG A 182 44.38 16.76 -22.14
N ARG A 183 44.17 17.28 -20.92
CA ARG A 183 44.50 16.59 -19.65
C ARG A 183 43.34 15.83 -18.99
N ARG A 184 42.10 15.89 -19.52
CA ARG A 184 40.99 15.04 -19.04
C ARG A 184 40.22 14.48 -20.23
N SER A 185 40.78 13.43 -20.84
CA SER A 185 40.07 12.59 -21.79
C SER A 185 38.90 11.89 -21.08
N SER A 186 37.71 12.46 -21.18
CA SER A 186 36.48 11.71 -20.92
C SER A 186 35.40 12.25 -21.83
N ARG A 187 35.13 11.51 -22.91
CA ARG A 187 33.98 11.75 -23.79
C ARG A 187 32.72 11.86 -22.92
N PHE A 188 31.87 12.85 -23.16
CA PHE A 188 30.66 13.04 -22.35
C PHE A 188 29.80 11.76 -22.36
N PRO A 189 29.24 11.34 -21.21
CA PRO A 189 28.50 10.07 -21.11
C PRO A 189 27.34 9.96 -22.10
N LEU A 190 27.02 8.73 -22.52
CA LEU A 190 25.87 8.43 -23.40
C LEU A 190 24.54 8.59 -22.64
N LYS A 191 23.42 8.72 -23.35
CA LYS A 191 22.08 8.92 -22.76
C LYS A 191 21.74 7.92 -21.64
N GLY A 192 22.01 6.63 -21.88
CA GLY A 192 21.79 5.58 -20.88
C GLY A 192 22.73 5.68 -19.68
N THR A 193 23.96 6.15 -19.88
CA THR A 193 24.92 6.40 -18.79
C THR A 193 24.49 7.62 -17.96
N CYS A 194 24.08 8.72 -18.61
CA CYS A 194 23.53 9.89 -17.93
C CYS A 194 22.34 9.51 -17.06
N LEU A 195 21.36 8.77 -17.62
CA LEU A 195 20.22 8.31 -16.84
C LEU A 195 20.65 7.39 -15.70
N SER A 196 21.58 6.46 -15.93
CA SER A 196 22.10 5.56 -14.87
C SER A 196 22.76 6.31 -13.71
N ILE A 197 23.44 7.42 -13.95
CA ILE A 197 24.04 8.22 -12.87
C ILE A 197 22.95 8.80 -11.96
N TYR A 198 21.88 9.33 -12.53
CA TYR A 198 20.79 9.97 -11.77
C TYR A 198 19.78 8.98 -11.18
N SER A 199 19.69 7.77 -11.73
CA SER A 199 18.71 6.75 -11.32
C SER A 199 19.27 5.67 -10.37
N ARG A 200 20.53 5.78 -9.94
CA ARG A 200 21.07 4.91 -8.89
C ARG A 200 20.46 5.30 -7.53
N THR A 201 19.34 4.66 -7.20
CA THR A 201 18.79 4.52 -5.86
C THR A 201 18.58 3.05 -5.54
#